data_AF-A0A354CLC5-F1
#
_entry.id   AF-A0A354CLC5-F1
#
_cell.length_a   1.000
_cell.length_b   1.000
_cell.length_c   1.000
_cell.angle_alpha   90.00
_cell.angle_beta   90.00
_cell.angle_gamma   90.00
#
_symmetry.space_group_name_H-M   'P 1'
#
loop_
_entity.id
_entity.type
_entity.pdbx_description
1 polymer ?
#
loop_
_entity_poly.entity_id
_entity_poly.type
_entity_poly.pdbx_seq_one_letter_code
_entity_poly.pdbx_strand_id
1 'polypeptide(L)'
;TTGTKYPLADYELMPKMAIVDADMMMNQPKGLTSASGIDALTHALEAYASIMATDFTDGLALKAMKNIFEYLPDAYDKGPHDAKAREKMAEASTMAGMAFAN
;
A
#
# COMPACT_ATOMS: atom_id res chain seq x y z
N THR A 1 12.20 27.84 -9.92
CA THR A 1 12.04 26.87 -8.82
C THR A 1 12.23 25.49 -9.43
N THR A 2 13.22 24.71 -9.00
CA THR A 2 13.85 23.63 -9.81
C THR A 2 13.00 22.37 -10.07
N GLY A 3 11.78 22.26 -9.52
CA GLY A 3 10.92 21.07 -9.69
C GLY A 3 11.43 19.80 -8.97
N THR A 4 12.54 19.89 -8.25
CA THR A 4 13.16 18.80 -7.51
C THR A 4 12.35 18.42 -6.28
N LYS A 5 12.08 17.12 -6.09
CA LYS A 5 11.50 16.57 -4.87
C LYS A 5 12.62 16.14 -3.91
N TYR A 6 12.52 16.50 -2.63
CA TYR A 6 13.46 16.13 -1.58
C TYR A 6 12.77 15.23 -0.55
N PRO A 7 13.00 13.91 -0.56
CA PRO A 7 12.44 13.02 0.47
C PRO A 7 13.15 13.26 1.80
N LEU A 8 12.38 13.40 2.88
CA LEU A 8 12.88 13.41 4.26
C LEU A 8 12.41 12.11 4.92
N ALA A 9 13.34 11.38 5.55
CA ALA A 9 13.06 10.10 6.18
C ALA A 9 13.75 10.05 7.54
N ASP A 10 12.95 9.93 8.60
CA ASP A 10 13.38 9.84 10.00
C ASP A 10 12.25 9.18 10.80
N TYR A 11 12.57 8.31 11.77
CA TYR A 11 11.57 7.60 12.56
C TYR A 11 10.75 8.55 13.46
N GLU A 12 11.30 9.71 13.81
CA GLU A 12 10.64 10.75 14.60
C GLU A 12 9.50 11.43 13.83
N LEU A 13 9.45 11.25 12.50
CA LEU A 13 8.36 11.71 11.64
C LEU A 13 7.21 10.68 11.54
N MET A 14 7.38 9.47 12.08
CA MET A 14 6.34 8.45 12.06
C MET A 14 5.13 8.89 12.91
N PRO A 15 3.90 8.67 12.42
CA PRO A 15 2.71 8.99 13.20
C PRO A 15 2.66 8.12 14.46
N LYS A 16 2.30 8.72 15.60
CA LYS A 16 2.06 7.97 16.85
C LYS A 16 0.91 6.97 16.75
N MET A 17 -0.01 7.20 15.81
CA MET A 17 -1.15 6.36 15.51
C MET A 17 -1.51 6.53 14.03
N ALA A 18 -1.65 5.42 13.31
CA ALA A 18 -2.21 5.39 11.96
C ALA A 18 -3.61 4.76 12.02
N ILE A 19 -4.59 5.42 11.40
CA ILE A 19 -5.97 4.93 11.28
C ILE A 19 -6.22 4.65 9.80
N VAL A 20 -6.61 3.42 9.49
CA VAL A 20 -6.85 2.97 8.12
C VAL A 20 -8.31 2.55 8.01
N ASP A 21 -9.15 3.49 7.60
CA ASP A 21 -10.60 3.30 7.45
C ASP A 21 -10.96 3.14 5.97
N ALA A 22 -11.40 1.93 5.58
CA ALA A 22 -11.76 1.60 4.21
C ALA A 22 -13.00 2.38 3.71
N ASP A 23 -13.88 2.83 4.61
CA ASP A 23 -15.07 3.61 4.24
C ASP A 23 -14.67 4.94 3.58
N MET A 24 -13.53 5.50 3.97
CA MET A 24 -12.97 6.72 3.37
C MET A 24 -12.38 6.48 1.96
N MET A 25 -12.28 5.23 1.51
CA MET A 25 -11.66 4.84 0.24
C MET A 25 -12.67 4.25 -0.77
N MET A 26 -13.91 3.99 -0.34
CA MET A 26 -14.94 3.31 -1.15
C MET A 26 -15.18 3.95 -2.52
N ASN A 27 -15.21 5.29 -2.55
CA ASN A 27 -15.54 6.08 -3.73
C ASN A 27 -14.33 6.57 -4.53
N GLN A 28 -13.12 6.05 -4.27
CA GLN A 28 -11.95 6.42 -5.05
C GLN A 28 -12.18 6.13 -6.55
N PRO A 29 -11.88 7.08 -7.46
CA PRO A 29 -11.99 6.86 -8.89
C PRO A 29 -11.11 5.69 -9.35
N LYS A 30 -11.50 5.04 -10.46
CA LYS A 30 -10.76 3.91 -11.04
C LYS A 30 -9.27 4.23 -11.25
N GLY A 31 -8.96 5.39 -11.84
CA GLY A 31 -7.57 5.79 -12.07
C GLY A 31 -6.74 5.98 -10.80
N LEU A 32 -7.35 6.49 -9.71
CA LEU A 32 -6.66 6.58 -8.42
C LEU A 32 -6.49 5.20 -7.78
N THR A 33 -7.50 4.34 -7.90
CA THR A 33 -7.49 2.97 -7.37
C THR A 33 -6.37 2.14 -8.00
N SER A 34 -6.23 2.18 -9.33
CA SER A 34 -5.16 1.46 -10.02
C SER A 34 -3.79 2.07 -9.71
N ALA A 35 -3.63 3.40 -9.77
CA ALA A 35 -2.34 4.04 -9.51
C ALA A 35 -1.83 3.75 -8.10
N SER A 36 -2.67 3.93 -7.07
CA SER A 36 -2.30 3.67 -5.68
C SER A 36 -2.13 2.18 -5.37
N GLY A 37 -2.93 1.30 -5.98
CA GLY A 37 -2.78 -0.14 -5.82
C GLY A 37 -1.48 -0.69 -6.43
N ILE A 38 -1.07 -0.15 -7.58
CA ILE A 38 0.21 -0.50 -8.20
C ILE A 38 1.39 0.13 -7.45
N ASP A 39 1.24 1.34 -6.90
CA ASP A 39 2.24 1.94 -5.99
C ASP A 39 2.49 1.06 -4.76
N ALA A 40 1.41 0.58 -4.11
CA ALA A 40 1.51 -0.38 -3.01
C ALA A 40 2.20 -1.70 -3.42
N LEU A 41 1.97 -2.17 -4.66
CA LEU A 41 2.65 -3.36 -5.19
C LEU A 41 4.15 -3.10 -5.35
N THR A 42 4.53 -1.94 -5.90
CA THR A 42 5.93 -1.54 -6.04
C THR A 42 6.61 -1.46 -4.68
N HIS A 43 5.97 -0.84 -3.67
CA HIS A 43 6.51 -0.81 -2.31
C HIS A 43 6.78 -2.22 -1.76
N ALA A 44 5.84 -3.15 -1.91
CA ALA A 44 6.02 -4.51 -1.42
C ALA A 44 7.11 -5.27 -2.20
N LEU A 45 7.17 -5.11 -3.52
CA LEU A 45 8.16 -5.75 -4.38
C LEU A 45 9.58 -5.26 -4.04
N GLU A 46 9.76 -3.94 -3.95
CA GLU A 46 11.06 -3.33 -3.66
C GLU A 46 11.50 -3.58 -2.22
N ALA A 47 10.56 -3.62 -1.26
CA ALA A 47 10.86 -4.01 0.12
C ALA A 47 11.38 -5.45 0.18
N TYR A 48 10.72 -6.38 -0.50
CA TYR A 48 11.16 -7.79 -0.55
C TYR A 48 12.49 -7.98 -1.27
N ALA A 49 12.78 -7.18 -2.29
CA ALA A 49 14.04 -7.22 -3.03
C ALA A 49 15.17 -6.39 -2.37
N SER A 50 14.88 -5.68 -1.27
CA SER A 50 15.81 -4.77 -0.62
C SER A 50 17.00 -5.51 -0.03
N ILE A 51 18.19 -4.88 -0.08
CA ILE A 51 19.36 -5.38 0.66
C ILE A 51 19.19 -5.31 2.19
N MET A 52 18.18 -4.57 2.66
CA MET A 52 17.82 -4.44 4.07
C MET A 52 16.64 -5.34 4.46
N ALA A 53 16.15 -6.19 3.54
CA ALA A 53 15.06 -7.10 3.82
C ALA A 53 15.36 -8.04 4.99
N THR A 54 14.32 -8.39 5.74
CA THR A 54 14.35 -9.30 6.89
C THR A 54 13.16 -10.24 6.83
N ASP A 55 13.20 -11.35 7.57
CA ASP A 55 12.05 -12.27 7.67
C ASP A 55 10.77 -11.57 8.15
N PHE A 56 10.89 -10.47 8.93
CA PHE A 56 9.76 -9.68 9.41
C PHE A 56 9.12 -8.86 8.28
N THR A 57 9.93 -8.20 7.45
CA THR A 57 9.44 -7.40 6.31
C THR A 57 8.95 -8.29 5.18
N ASP A 58 9.59 -9.45 4.97
CA ASP A 58 9.25 -10.38 3.90
C ASP A 58 7.86 -10.97 4.06
N GLY A 59 7.48 -11.34 5.29
CA GLY A 59 6.14 -11.82 5.58
C GLY A 59 5.05 -10.79 5.23
N LEU A 60 5.31 -9.52 5.53
CA LEU A 60 4.41 -8.40 5.22
C LEU A 60 4.34 -8.15 3.72
N ALA A 61 5.50 -8.08 3.05
CA ALA A 61 5.60 -7.84 1.61
C ALA A 61 4.90 -8.94 0.79
N LEU A 62 5.18 -10.21 1.08
CA LEU A 62 4.55 -11.34 0.40
C LEU A 62 3.03 -11.35 0.59
N LYS A 63 2.56 -11.06 1.81
CA LYS A 63 1.12 -11.00 2.10
C LYS A 63 0.45 -9.80 1.40
N ALA A 64 1.11 -8.64 1.38
CA ALA A 64 0.65 -7.47 0.64
C ALA A 64 0.52 -7.77 -0.85
N MET A 65 1.58 -8.30 -1.49
CA MET A 65 1.56 -8.67 -2.91
C MET A 65 0.42 -9.65 -3.23
N LYS A 66 0.27 -10.71 -2.42
CA LYS A 66 -0.81 -11.69 -2.62
C LYS A 66 -2.19 -11.03 -2.58
N ASN A 67 -2.45 -10.20 -1.57
CA ASN A 67 -3.72 -9.49 -1.45
C ASN A 67 -3.93 -8.52 -2.64
N ILE A 68 -2.89 -7.81 -3.09
CA ILE A 68 -3.01 -6.87 -4.22
C ILE A 68 -3.41 -7.62 -5.49
N PHE A 69 -2.75 -8.74 -5.81
CA PHE A 69 -3.13 -9.55 -6.97
C PHE A 69 -4.54 -10.13 -6.88
N GLU A 70 -5.00 -10.49 -5.68
CA GLU A 70 -6.33 -11.05 -5.45
C GLU A 70 -7.44 -9.99 -5.49
N TYR A 71 -7.21 -8.80 -4.92
CA TYR A 71 -8.28 -7.83 -4.62
C TYR A 71 -8.22 -6.53 -5.43
N LEU A 72 -7.07 -6.13 -5.98
CA LEU A 72 -6.99 -4.89 -6.79
C LEU A 72 -7.91 -4.91 -8.02
N PRO A 73 -8.02 -6.02 -8.80
CA PRO A 73 -8.93 -6.05 -9.95
C PRO A 73 -10.38 -5.76 -9.55
N ASP A 74 -10.86 -6.40 -8.48
CA ASP A 74 -12.22 -6.20 -7.97
C ASP A 74 -12.42 -4.79 -7.38
N ALA A 75 -11.45 -4.27 -6.64
CA ALA A 75 -11.49 -2.89 -6.13
C ALA A 75 -11.51 -1.86 -7.26
N TYR A 76 -10.86 -2.14 -8.39
CA TYR A 76 -10.87 -1.29 -9.59
C TYR A 76 -12.19 -1.40 -10.36
N ASP A 77 -12.69 -2.62 -10.60
CA ASP A 77 -13.83 -2.84 -11.47
C ASP A 77 -15.17 -2.61 -10.79
N LYS A 78 -15.31 -3.11 -9.56
CA LYS A 78 -16.54 -3.04 -8.77
C LYS A 78 -16.56 -1.82 -7.84
N GLY A 79 -15.40 -1.28 -7.48
CA GLY A 79 -15.27 -0.04 -6.71
C GLY A 79 -16.08 -0.08 -5.40
N PRO A 80 -17.00 0.87 -5.16
CA PRO A 80 -17.79 0.91 -3.92
C PRO A 80 -18.75 -0.28 -3.75
N HIS A 81 -18.97 -1.09 -4.78
CA HIS A 81 -19.82 -2.28 -4.71
C HIS A 81 -19.08 -3.54 -4.20
N ASP A 82 -17.78 -3.44 -3.92
CA ASP A 82 -16.99 -4.52 -3.32
C ASP A 82 -16.18 -3.99 -2.12
N ALA A 83 -16.87 -3.84 -1.00
CA ALA A 83 -16.28 -3.36 0.25
C ALA A 83 -15.13 -4.24 0.73
N LYS A 84 -15.22 -5.56 0.52
CA LYS A 84 -14.15 -6.51 0.88
C LYS A 84 -12.90 -6.23 0.07
N ALA A 85 -13.01 -6.02 -1.25
CA ALA A 85 -11.85 -5.71 -2.07
C ALA A 85 -11.19 -4.38 -1.66
N ARG A 86 -12.00 -3.35 -1.34
CA ARG A 86 -11.51 -2.06 -0.82
C ARG A 86 -10.77 -2.21 0.51
N GLU A 87 -11.35 -2.93 1.46
CA GLU A 87 -10.73 -3.21 2.76
C GLU A 87 -9.42 -3.99 2.61
N LYS A 88 -9.41 -5.03 1.77
CA LYS A 88 -8.21 -5.84 1.54
C LYS A 88 -7.10 -5.06 0.84
N MET A 89 -7.43 -4.11 -0.02
CA MET A 89 -6.46 -3.17 -0.59
C MET A 89 -5.92 -2.17 0.44
N ALA A 90 -6.74 -1.68 1.36
CA ALA A 90 -6.30 -0.82 2.45
C ALA A 90 -5.34 -1.55 3.39
N GLU A 91 -5.66 -2.79 3.77
CA GLU A 91 -4.75 -3.67 4.52
C GLU A 91 -3.44 -3.92 3.75
N ALA A 92 -3.52 -4.24 2.46
CA ALA A 92 -2.35 -4.55 1.65
C ALA A 92 -1.41 -3.35 1.47
N SER A 93 -1.97 -2.17 1.21
CA SER A 93 -1.20 -0.93 1.14
C SER A 93 -0.50 -0.61 2.46
N THR A 94 -1.17 -0.85 3.59
CA THR A 94 -0.58 -0.65 4.92
C THR A 94 0.53 -1.65 5.20
N MET A 95 0.34 -2.94 4.89
CA MET A 95 1.38 -3.96 5.05
C MET A 95 2.59 -3.66 4.16
N ALA A 96 2.40 -3.20 2.93
CA ALA A 96 3.47 -2.77 2.06
C ALA A 96 4.26 -1.58 2.66
N GLY A 97 3.56 -0.60 3.24
CA GLY A 97 4.18 0.52 3.94
C GLY A 97 4.99 0.07 5.17
N MET A 98 4.46 -0.87 5.97
CA MET A 98 5.20 -1.46 7.09
C MET A 98 6.44 -2.24 6.62
N ALA A 99 6.39 -2.89 5.46
CA ALA A 99 7.55 -3.57 4.89
C ALA A 99 8.61 -2.58 4.39
N PHE A 100 8.21 -1.57 3.61
CA PHE A 100 9.11 -0.59 2.99
C PHE A 100 9.72 0.42 3.97
N ALA A 101 9.04 0.71 5.08
CA ALA A 101 9.52 1.67 6.08
C ALA A 101 10.63 1.14 7.00
N ASN A 102 11.06 -0.13 6.85
CA ASN A 102 12.07 -0.78 7.68
C ASN A 102 13.26 -1.28 6.85
#